data_AF-A0AAV7V724-F1
#
_entry.id   AF-A0AAV7V724-F1
#
_cell.length_a   1.000
_cell.length_b   1.000
_cell.length_c   1.000
_cell.angle_alpha   90.00
_cell.angle_beta   90.00
_cell.angle_gamma   90.00
#
_symmetry.space_group_name_H-M   'P 1'
#
loop_
_entity.id
_entity.type
_entity.pdbx_description
1 polymer ?
#
loop_
_entity_poly.entity_id
_entity_poly.type
_entity_poly.pdbx_seq_one_letter_code
_entity_poly.pdbx_strand_id
1 'polypeptide(L)'
;MGTLRLRAVTMGTLRLRAVTLGTLRLRAVTLGTLRLRAVTLGTLRLRAVTLGTLRLRAVTLGTLRLRAVTMGTLRLQAVTMGTLRLQAMTAVTMGTLRLHAVTMGTLRLHAVTMGTLRLRAVTMGTLRLRAVTMGTLRLRAVTMGTLRLRAVTMGTLLLRAVTMGTLRLQAVTMGTLRLQAVTMGTLRLQAVALGTLRLQAVTLGTLRLQAVALGTLRLQAVTLGTLRLQAVALGTLRLQAVTLGTLRLQALTMGTLRLQAVTLGTFTLAGGDYGYITLAGGDSGYITLAGGDYGYITLAGGDSGYITLAGGDYGYITLAGGDSGYITLAGGDYGYIYACRR
;
A
#
# COMPACT_ATOMS: atom_id res chain seq x y z
N MET A 1 2.26 27.03 32.27
CA MET A 1 1.20 26.07 31.90
C MET A 1 1.21 24.87 32.86
N GLY A 2 0.14 24.65 33.62
CA GLY A 2 0.08 23.62 34.67
C GLY A 2 -0.13 22.18 34.19
N THR A 3 -0.05 21.23 35.12
CA THR A 3 -0.34 19.80 34.88
C THR A 3 -1.60 19.37 35.63
N LEU A 4 -2.62 18.87 34.92
CA LEU A 4 -3.78 18.21 35.54
C LEU A 4 -3.50 16.70 35.65
N ARG A 5 -3.67 16.13 36.84
CA ARG A 5 -3.48 14.69 37.09
C ARG A 5 -4.72 14.09 37.74
N LEU A 6 -5.24 13.01 37.17
CA LEU A 6 -6.25 12.16 37.81
C LEU A 6 -5.68 10.75 37.96
N ARG A 7 -5.90 10.17 39.14
CA ARG A 7 -5.42 8.83 39.50
C ARG A 7 -6.54 8.06 40.19
N ALA A 8 -6.69 6.78 39.86
CA ALA A 8 -7.65 5.88 40.52
C ALA A 8 -9.08 6.45 40.50
N VAL A 9 -9.54 6.86 39.32
CA VAL A 9 -10.87 7.48 39.15
C VAL A 9 -11.76 6.56 38.35
N THR A 10 -12.98 6.35 38.84
CA THR A 10 -14.08 5.76 38.10
C THR A 10 -15.18 6.80 38.00
N MET A 11 -15.56 7.17 36.78
CA MET A 11 -16.68 8.10 36.59
C MET A 11 -17.29 7.98 35.19
N GLY A 12 -18.52 8.46 35.01
CA GLY A 12 -19.22 8.37 33.74
C GLY A 12 -18.55 9.21 32.65
N THR A 13 -18.40 10.52 32.87
CA THR A 13 -17.89 11.44 31.84
C THR A 13 -16.92 12.48 32.42
N LEU A 14 -15.77 12.65 31.77
CA LEU A 14 -14.89 13.82 31.96
C LEU A 14 -15.04 14.77 30.76
N ARG A 15 -15.33 16.05 31.02
CA ARG A 15 -15.35 17.08 29.97
C ARG A 15 -14.41 18.22 30.33
N LEU A 16 -13.54 18.60 29.40
CA LEU A 16 -12.77 19.84 29.47
C LEU A 16 -13.08 20.69 28.23
N ARG A 17 -13.31 21.98 28.44
CA ARG A 17 -13.67 22.93 27.39
C ARG A 17 -12.92 24.23 27.56
N ALA A 18 -12.38 24.79 26.47
CA ALA A 18 -11.68 26.08 26.50
C ALA A 18 -10.52 26.09 27.50
N VAL A 19 -9.70 25.03 27.47
CA VAL A 19 -8.61 24.83 28.44
C VAL A 19 -7.26 24.92 27.75
N THR A 20 -6.32 25.57 28.41
CA THR A 20 -4.91 25.61 28.01
C THR A 20 -4.06 25.00 29.12
N LEU A 21 -3.42 23.86 28.84
CA LEU A 21 -2.67 23.08 29.84
C LEU A 21 -1.35 22.58 29.27
N GLY A 22 -0.34 22.45 30.13
CA GLY A 22 0.93 21.87 29.75
C GLY A 22 0.77 20.38 29.57
N THR A 23 0.21 19.70 30.58
CA THR A 23 0.00 18.25 30.56
C THR A 23 -1.32 17.85 31.21
N LEU A 24 -2.03 16.91 30.58
CA LEU A 24 -3.13 16.15 31.19
C LEU A 24 -2.71 14.68 31.32
N ARG A 25 -2.74 14.14 32.53
CA ARG A 25 -2.37 12.75 32.81
C ARG A 25 -3.48 12.01 33.54
N LEU A 26 -3.99 10.94 32.92
CA LEU A 26 -4.91 9.98 33.55
C LEU A 26 -4.18 8.65 33.76
N ARG A 27 -4.24 8.11 34.98
CA ARG A 27 -3.62 6.82 35.33
C ARG A 27 -4.59 5.95 36.14
N ALA A 28 -4.77 4.70 35.73
CA ALA A 28 -5.67 3.74 36.41
C ALA A 28 -7.07 4.34 36.50
N VAL A 29 -7.68 4.60 35.34
CA VAL A 29 -8.95 5.33 35.24
C VAL A 29 -9.94 4.50 34.43
N THR A 30 -11.18 4.43 34.90
CA THR A 30 -12.31 3.86 34.15
C THR A 30 -13.28 4.98 33.83
N LEU A 31 -13.50 5.24 32.53
CA LEU A 31 -14.40 6.30 32.06
C LEU A 31 -15.38 5.76 31.02
N GLY A 32 -16.63 6.19 31.11
CA GLY A 32 -17.54 6.08 29.97
C GLY A 32 -17.04 6.96 28.81
N THR A 33 -16.86 8.27 29.06
CA THR A 33 -16.44 9.24 28.02
C THR A 33 -15.41 10.25 28.52
N LEU A 34 -14.35 10.49 27.73
CA LEU A 34 -13.48 11.66 27.86
C LEU A 34 -13.68 12.59 26.66
N ARG A 35 -14.08 13.84 26.91
CA ARG A 35 -14.32 14.85 25.86
C ARG A 35 -13.48 16.10 26.09
N LEU A 36 -12.60 16.42 25.13
CA LEU A 36 -11.87 17.69 25.10
C LEU A 36 -12.37 18.52 23.90
N ARG A 37 -12.76 19.76 24.15
CA ARG A 37 -13.23 20.69 23.11
C ARG A 37 -12.54 22.05 23.22
N ALA A 38 -11.99 22.56 22.11
CA ALA A 38 -11.29 23.86 22.10
C ALA A 38 -10.19 23.86 23.16
N VAL A 39 -9.24 22.94 23.04
CA VAL A 39 -8.19 22.73 24.05
C VAL A 39 -6.82 22.86 23.39
N THR A 40 -5.92 23.56 24.06
CA THR A 40 -4.50 23.59 23.73
C THR A 40 -3.74 22.82 24.80
N LEU A 41 -3.05 21.75 24.41
CA LEU A 41 -2.32 20.88 25.32
C LEU A 41 -0.88 20.66 24.83
N GLY A 42 0.08 20.71 25.73
CA GLY A 42 1.41 20.17 25.44
C GLY A 42 1.36 18.64 25.30
N THR A 43 0.91 17.95 26.34
CA THR A 43 0.81 16.48 26.33
C THR A 43 -0.47 15.93 26.97
N LEU A 44 -1.07 14.91 26.36
CA LEU A 44 -2.13 14.09 26.93
C LEU A 44 -1.61 12.66 27.09
N ARG A 45 -1.58 12.16 28.33
CA ARG A 45 -1.08 10.82 28.65
C ARG A 45 -2.16 9.99 29.35
N LEU A 46 -2.60 8.91 28.71
CA LEU A 46 -3.49 7.91 29.31
C LEU A 46 -2.70 6.62 29.55
N ARG A 47 -2.68 6.13 30.79
CA ARG A 47 -2.00 4.88 31.17
C ARG A 47 -2.92 3.99 32.00
N ALA A 48 -3.08 2.72 31.60
CA ALA A 48 -3.97 1.77 32.28
C ALA A 48 -5.38 2.36 32.39
N VAL A 49 -6.02 2.58 31.24
CA VAL A 49 -7.33 3.24 31.17
C VAL A 49 -8.31 2.35 30.42
N THR A 50 -9.48 2.14 31.00
CA THR A 50 -10.63 1.55 30.30
C THR A 50 -11.57 2.69 29.93
N LEU A 51 -11.89 2.83 28.65
CA LEU A 51 -12.61 3.99 28.15
C LEU A 51 -13.66 3.63 27.11
N GLY A 52 -14.91 4.05 27.30
CA GLY A 52 -15.92 3.91 26.24
C GLY A 52 -15.54 4.74 25.00
N THR A 53 -15.44 6.07 25.17
CA THR A 53 -15.19 7.01 24.07
C THR A 53 -14.25 8.17 24.43
N LEU A 54 -13.16 8.35 23.66
CA LEU A 54 -12.30 9.54 23.71
C LEU A 54 -12.58 10.42 22.51
N ARG A 55 -13.06 11.65 22.76
CA ARG A 55 -13.37 12.62 21.72
C ARG A 55 -12.56 13.90 21.90
N LEU A 56 -11.71 14.21 20.92
CA LEU A 56 -11.02 15.50 20.80
C LEU A 56 -11.64 16.29 19.63
N ARG A 57 -12.09 17.52 19.89
CA ARG A 57 -12.63 18.42 18.86
C ARG A 57 -11.99 19.80 18.95
N ALA A 58 -11.47 20.33 17.85
CA ALA A 58 -10.79 21.63 17.83
C ALA A 58 -9.68 21.65 18.89
N VAL A 59 -8.68 20.78 18.73
CA VAL A 59 -7.60 20.62 19.71
C VAL A 59 -6.26 20.82 19.04
N THR A 60 -5.40 21.60 19.67
CA THR A 60 -3.98 21.68 19.35
C THR A 60 -3.22 20.88 20.41
N LEU A 61 -2.47 19.86 20.00
CA LEU A 61 -1.78 18.97 20.93
C LEU A 61 -0.34 18.72 20.51
N GLY A 62 0.62 18.89 21.41
CA GLY A 62 1.99 18.42 21.15
C GLY A 62 2.03 16.89 20.98
N THR A 63 1.64 16.16 22.04
CA THR A 63 1.66 14.68 22.04
C THR A 63 0.44 14.04 22.70
N LEU A 64 -0.14 13.01 22.07
CA LEU A 64 -1.08 12.06 22.69
C LEU A 64 -0.40 10.70 22.85
N ARG A 65 -0.27 10.23 24.10
CA ARG A 65 0.27 8.91 24.41
C ARG A 65 -0.76 8.06 25.13
N LEU A 66 -1.08 6.91 24.54
CA LEU A 66 -1.97 5.90 25.11
C LEU A 66 -1.16 4.63 25.38
N ARG A 67 -1.16 4.18 26.64
CA ARG A 67 -0.46 2.96 27.06
C ARG A 67 -1.35 2.03 27.87
N ALA A 68 -1.46 0.77 27.46
CA ALA A 68 -2.33 -0.23 28.09
C ALA A 68 -3.76 0.34 28.25
N VAL A 69 -4.41 0.58 27.12
CA VAL A 69 -5.74 1.18 27.07
C VAL A 69 -6.67 0.20 26.37
N THR A 70 -7.81 -0.06 26.97
CA THR A 70 -8.94 -0.73 26.32
C THR A 70 -9.95 0.35 25.99
N MET A 71 -10.31 0.52 24.72
CA MET A 71 -11.20 1.60 24.33
C MET A 71 -12.19 1.21 23.23
N GLY A 72 -13.45 1.64 23.39
CA GLY A 72 -14.45 1.49 22.34
C GLY A 72 -14.13 2.37 21.13
N THR A 73 -14.10 3.69 21.31
CA THR A 73 -13.87 4.64 20.21
C THR A 73 -12.91 5.78 20.54
N LEU A 74 -11.97 6.06 19.64
CA LEU A 74 -11.15 7.29 19.62
C LEU A 74 -11.53 8.13 18.41
N ARG A 75 -12.03 9.34 18.65
CA ARG A 75 -12.41 10.29 17.61
C ARG A 75 -11.65 11.60 17.73
N LEU A 76 -10.86 11.94 16.71
CA LEU A 76 -10.20 13.24 16.56
C LEU A 76 -10.87 14.00 15.41
N GLN A 77 -11.31 15.22 15.67
CA GLN A 77 -11.96 16.09 14.68
C GLN A 77 -11.37 17.50 14.75
N ALA A 78 -10.88 18.03 13.62
CA ALA A 78 -10.23 19.35 13.58
C ALA A 78 -9.10 19.40 14.63
N VAL A 79 -8.09 18.56 14.45
CA VAL A 79 -6.97 18.43 15.40
C VAL A 79 -5.67 18.70 14.68
N THR A 80 -4.84 19.55 15.28
CA THR A 80 -3.44 19.71 14.91
C THR A 80 -2.60 19.04 15.98
N MET A 81 -1.77 18.06 15.59
CA MET A 81 -0.97 17.31 16.55
C MET A 81 0.45 17.01 16.10
N GLY A 82 1.42 17.12 17.00
CA GLY A 82 2.78 16.64 16.73
C GLY A 82 2.82 15.11 16.59
N THR A 83 2.49 14.40 17.67
CA THR A 83 2.58 12.92 17.69
C THR A 83 1.40 12.24 18.40
N LEU A 84 0.85 11.19 17.76
CA LEU A 84 -0.07 10.24 18.38
C LEU A 84 0.62 8.87 18.49
N ARG A 85 0.79 8.37 19.72
CA ARG A 85 1.41 7.08 20.01
C ARG A 85 0.47 6.20 20.82
N LEU A 86 0.09 5.06 20.24
CA LEU A 86 -0.55 3.96 20.94
C LEU A 86 0.47 2.84 21.12
N GLN A 87 0.73 2.45 22.36
CA GLN A 87 1.66 1.38 22.67
C GLN A 87 1.09 0.45 23.73
N ALA A 88 1.04 -0.83 23.40
CA ALA A 88 0.80 -1.90 24.34
C ALA A 88 2.10 -2.43 24.95
N MET A 89 2.05 -2.85 26.22
CA MET A 89 2.82 -4.01 26.70
C MET A 89 1.94 -5.27 26.75
N THR A 90 0.63 -5.10 26.91
CA THR A 90 -0.46 -6.08 26.76
C THR A 90 -1.50 -5.51 25.79
N ALA A 91 -2.22 -6.37 25.05
CA ALA A 91 -3.03 -6.00 23.90
C ALA A 91 -3.88 -4.72 24.13
N VAL A 92 -3.59 -3.64 23.40
CA VAL A 92 -4.49 -2.50 23.31
C VAL A 92 -5.60 -2.93 22.37
N THR A 93 -6.80 -3.14 22.92
CA THR A 93 -8.00 -3.43 22.13
C THR A 93 -8.75 -2.14 21.89
N MET A 94 -8.89 -1.79 20.61
CA MET A 94 -9.60 -0.59 20.16
C MET A 94 -10.72 -0.98 19.21
N GLY A 95 -11.96 -0.60 19.48
CA GLY A 95 -13.05 -0.82 18.51
C GLY A 95 -12.81 0.01 17.24
N THR A 96 -12.79 1.34 17.37
CA THR A 96 -12.63 2.25 16.23
C THR A 96 -11.71 3.43 16.52
N LEU A 97 -10.83 3.76 15.56
CA LEU A 97 -10.06 5.00 15.53
C LEU A 97 -10.47 5.83 14.31
N ARG A 98 -11.01 7.03 14.55
CA ARG A 98 -11.50 7.94 13.51
C ARG A 98 -10.77 9.28 13.58
N LEU A 99 -10.04 9.64 12.52
CA LEU A 99 -9.45 10.96 12.32
C LEU A 99 -10.18 11.68 11.19
N HIS A 100 -10.63 12.91 11.45
CA HIS A 100 -11.30 13.76 10.48
C HIS A 100 -10.74 15.18 10.52
N ALA A 101 -10.28 15.71 9.38
CA ALA A 101 -9.68 17.04 9.31
C ALA A 101 -8.54 17.15 10.33
N VAL A 102 -7.50 16.34 10.16
CA VAL A 102 -6.37 16.26 11.09
C VAL A 102 -5.08 16.56 10.36
N THR A 103 -4.28 17.44 10.94
CA THR A 103 -2.89 17.66 10.54
C THR A 103 -1.99 17.04 11.62
N MET A 104 -1.15 16.08 11.24
CA MET A 104 -0.32 15.37 12.20
C MET A 104 1.12 15.12 11.72
N GLY A 105 2.10 15.29 12.61
CA GLY A 105 3.47 14.87 12.30
C GLY A 105 3.57 13.35 12.18
N THR A 106 3.32 12.61 13.27
CA THR A 106 3.43 11.15 13.28
C THR A 106 2.31 10.42 14.02
N LEU A 107 1.80 9.33 13.42
CA LEU A 107 0.94 8.33 14.06
C LEU A 107 1.70 7.01 14.17
N ARG A 108 1.86 6.51 15.40
CA ARG A 108 2.51 5.23 15.69
C ARG A 108 1.57 4.31 16.46
N LEU A 109 1.25 3.15 15.90
CA LEU A 109 0.56 2.06 16.59
C LEU A 109 1.51 0.87 16.73
N HIS A 110 1.64 0.36 17.95
CA HIS A 110 2.49 -0.78 18.27
C HIS A 110 1.75 -1.80 19.14
N ALA A 111 1.70 -3.06 18.70
CA ALA A 111 1.05 -4.16 19.43
C ALA A 111 -0.43 -3.85 19.72
N VAL A 112 -1.20 -3.55 18.67
CA VAL A 112 -2.60 -3.11 18.78
C VAL A 112 -3.51 -4.08 18.05
N THR A 113 -4.62 -4.44 18.69
CA THR A 113 -5.75 -5.10 18.03
C THR A 113 -6.85 -4.07 17.82
N MET A 114 -7.30 -3.89 16.57
CA MET A 114 -8.27 -2.86 16.24
C MET A 114 -9.36 -3.35 15.28
N GLY A 115 -10.61 -2.96 15.50
CA GLY A 115 -11.67 -3.20 14.52
C GLY A 115 -11.44 -2.37 13.26
N THR A 116 -11.52 -1.04 13.39
CA THR A 116 -11.43 -0.12 12.23
C THR A 116 -10.53 1.09 12.49
N LEU A 117 -9.67 1.43 11.53
CA LEU A 117 -8.96 2.71 11.44
C LEU A 117 -9.44 3.49 10.22
N ARG A 118 -10.01 4.68 10.44
CA ARG A 118 -10.51 5.55 9.38
C ARG A 118 -9.86 6.93 9.45
N LEU A 119 -9.16 7.31 8.38
CA LEU A 119 -8.65 8.65 8.17
C LEU A 119 -9.40 9.33 7.03
N ARG A 120 -9.91 10.54 7.28
CA ARG A 120 -10.57 11.38 6.26
C ARG A 120 -10.03 12.80 6.32
N ALA A 121 -9.63 13.35 5.17
CA ALA A 121 -9.09 14.72 5.09
C ALA A 121 -7.93 14.87 6.09
N VAL A 122 -6.87 14.09 5.88
CA VAL A 122 -5.72 14.06 6.80
C VAL A 122 -4.46 14.42 6.04
N THR A 123 -3.68 15.33 6.61
CA THR A 123 -2.31 15.61 6.18
C THR A 123 -1.38 15.04 7.24
N MET A 124 -0.49 14.12 6.87
CA MET A 124 0.39 13.45 7.83
C MET A 124 1.82 13.24 7.33
N GLY A 125 2.82 13.46 8.21
CA GLY A 125 4.20 13.10 7.89
C GLY A 125 4.39 11.58 7.78
N THR A 126 4.14 10.85 8.87
CA THR A 126 4.36 9.40 8.92
C THR A 126 3.26 8.63 9.66
N LEU A 127 2.74 7.57 9.05
CA LEU A 127 1.94 6.52 9.70
C LEU A 127 2.76 5.23 9.81
N ARG A 128 2.96 4.74 11.03
CA ARG A 128 3.67 3.49 11.30
C ARG A 128 2.82 2.53 12.12
N LEU A 129 2.53 1.37 11.56
CA LEU A 129 1.88 0.25 12.24
C LEU A 129 2.88 -0.90 12.40
N ARG A 130 3.06 -1.39 13.63
CA ARG A 130 3.91 -2.55 13.93
C ARG A 130 3.18 -3.53 14.82
N ALA A 131 3.19 -4.82 14.46
CA ALA A 131 2.51 -5.87 15.22
C ALA A 131 1.03 -5.49 15.44
N VAL A 132 0.29 -5.34 14.35
CA VAL A 132 -1.11 -4.89 14.40
C VAL A 132 -2.01 -5.93 13.77
N THR A 133 -3.09 -6.28 14.48
CA THR A 133 -4.20 -7.05 13.92
C THR A 133 -5.37 -6.09 13.71
N MET A 134 -5.88 -6.00 12.48
CA MET A 134 -6.94 -5.03 12.17
C MET A 134 -8.00 -5.57 11.22
N GLY A 135 -9.27 -5.25 11.46
CA GLY A 135 -10.33 -5.54 10.48
C GLY A 135 -10.17 -4.71 9.20
N THR A 136 -10.29 -3.39 9.33
CA THR A 136 -10.26 -2.44 8.19
C THR A 136 -9.40 -1.20 8.42
N LEU A 137 -8.55 -0.87 7.46
CA LEU A 137 -7.89 0.43 7.34
C LEU A 137 -8.45 1.19 6.13
N ARG A 138 -9.04 2.36 6.36
CA ARG A 138 -9.62 3.21 5.31
C ARG A 138 -9.02 4.60 5.33
N LEU A 139 -8.34 4.97 4.24
CA LEU A 139 -7.82 6.31 4.00
C LEU A 139 -8.61 6.97 2.87
N ARG A 140 -9.14 8.18 3.12
CA ARG A 140 -9.85 8.98 2.10
C ARG A 140 -9.39 10.43 2.11
N ALA A 141 -8.99 10.97 0.96
CA ALA A 141 -8.50 12.34 0.85
C ALA A 141 -7.34 12.56 1.84
N VAL A 142 -6.24 11.83 1.62
CA VAL A 142 -5.09 11.84 2.53
C VAL A 142 -3.85 12.23 1.75
N THR A 143 -3.09 13.18 2.30
CA THR A 143 -1.73 13.51 1.85
C THR A 143 -0.76 13.01 2.91
N MET A 144 0.18 12.14 2.52
CA MET A 144 1.10 11.52 3.47
C MET A 144 2.53 11.40 2.96
N GLY A 145 3.52 11.65 3.82
CA GLY A 145 4.92 11.36 3.48
C GLY A 145 5.17 9.84 3.38
N THR A 146 4.97 9.11 4.48
CA THR A 146 5.26 7.67 4.54
C THR A 146 4.21 6.87 5.30
N LEU A 147 3.76 5.75 4.71
CA LEU A 147 3.02 4.68 5.37
C LEU A 147 3.88 3.43 5.48
N ARG A 148 4.13 2.97 6.71
CA ARG A 148 4.89 1.74 6.99
C ARG A 148 4.07 0.75 7.82
N LEU A 149 3.83 -0.42 7.25
CA LEU A 149 3.22 -1.57 7.94
C LEU A 149 4.27 -2.66 8.12
N ARG A 150 4.44 -3.17 9.34
CA ARG A 150 5.35 -4.29 9.64
C ARG A 150 4.67 -5.30 10.56
N ALA A 151 4.68 -6.58 10.20
CA ALA A 151 4.01 -7.64 10.97
C ALA A 151 2.54 -7.26 11.22
N VAL A 152 1.77 -7.18 10.12
CA VAL A 152 0.37 -6.75 10.17
C VAL A 152 -0.51 -7.83 9.57
N THR A 153 -1.57 -8.18 10.28
CA THR A 153 -2.65 -9.02 9.77
C THR A 153 -3.88 -8.15 9.60
N MET A 154 -4.43 -8.09 8.38
CA MET A 154 -5.56 -7.20 8.09
C MET A 154 -6.60 -7.80 7.16
N GLY A 155 -7.88 -7.54 7.43
CA GLY A 155 -8.95 -7.90 6.49
C GLY A 155 -8.88 -7.08 5.20
N THR A 156 -9.01 -5.74 5.32
CA THR A 156 -9.05 -4.84 4.15
C THR A 156 -8.29 -3.53 4.35
N LEU A 157 -7.48 -3.16 3.36
CA LEU A 157 -6.89 -1.82 3.21
C LEU A 157 -7.50 -1.11 1.99
N LEU A 158 -8.16 0.02 2.25
CA LEU A 158 -8.76 0.88 1.22
C LEU A 158 -8.13 2.27 1.23
N LEU A 159 -7.54 2.66 0.09
CA LEU A 159 -6.99 3.99 -0.15
C LEU A 159 -7.76 4.64 -1.31
N ARG A 160 -8.37 5.81 -1.06
CA ARG A 160 -9.10 6.58 -2.07
C ARG A 160 -8.72 8.05 -2.07
N ALA A 161 -8.34 8.59 -3.23
CA ALA A 161 -7.87 9.97 -3.35
C ALA A 161 -6.70 10.22 -2.38
N VAL A 162 -5.58 9.55 -2.63
CA VAL A 162 -4.42 9.59 -1.74
C VAL A 162 -3.18 9.99 -2.52
N THR A 163 -2.45 10.96 -1.98
CA THR A 163 -1.12 11.33 -2.46
C THR A 163 -0.11 10.91 -1.42
N MET A 164 0.88 10.08 -1.80
CA MET A 164 1.84 9.54 -0.86
C MET A 164 3.27 9.47 -1.40
N GLY A 165 4.27 9.82 -0.59
CA GLY A 165 5.67 9.58 -0.96
C GLY A 165 6.00 8.08 -1.04
N THR A 166 5.82 7.37 0.07
CA THR A 166 6.19 5.94 0.15
C THR A 166 5.20 5.10 0.93
N LEU A 167 4.80 3.95 0.36
CA LEU A 167 4.10 2.86 1.04
C LEU A 167 5.03 1.64 1.14
N ARG A 168 5.30 1.19 2.37
CA ARG A 168 6.10 -0.02 2.64
C ARG A 168 5.32 -1.02 3.48
N LEU A 169 5.10 -2.22 2.92
CA LEU A 169 4.53 -3.37 3.61
C LEU A 169 5.62 -4.43 3.79
N GLN A 170 5.79 -4.92 5.02
CA GLN A 170 6.75 -5.98 5.35
C GLN A 170 6.12 -7.00 6.28
N ALA A 171 6.16 -8.30 5.91
CA ALA A 171 5.53 -9.37 6.68
C ALA A 171 4.06 -9.04 6.94
N VAL A 172 3.27 -8.96 5.87
CA VAL A 172 1.85 -8.59 5.92
C VAL A 172 1.00 -9.69 5.34
N THR A 173 -0.03 -10.08 6.07
CA THR A 173 -1.09 -10.96 5.57
C THR A 173 -2.36 -10.13 5.44
N MET A 174 -2.94 -10.12 4.24
CA MET A 174 -4.11 -9.28 3.98
C MET A 174 -5.14 -9.97 3.07
N GLY A 175 -6.43 -9.75 3.35
CA GLY A 175 -7.49 -10.20 2.45
C GLY A 175 -7.54 -9.37 1.17
N THR A 176 -7.79 -8.07 1.30
CA THR A 176 -7.94 -7.15 0.15
C THR A 176 -7.16 -5.85 0.32
N LEU A 177 -6.42 -5.47 -0.73
CA LEU A 177 -5.83 -4.15 -0.91
C LEU A 177 -6.45 -3.46 -2.12
N ARG A 178 -7.10 -2.31 -1.90
CA ARG A 178 -7.71 -1.51 -2.97
C ARG A 178 -7.19 -0.08 -2.98
N LEU A 179 -6.58 0.32 -4.09
CA LEU A 179 -6.16 1.69 -4.38
C LEU A 179 -7.06 2.28 -5.47
N GLN A 180 -7.61 3.47 -5.22
CA GLN A 180 -8.41 4.22 -6.20
C GLN A 180 -8.01 5.69 -6.22
N ALA A 181 -7.67 6.22 -7.40
CA ALA A 181 -7.20 7.60 -7.55
C ALA A 181 -6.03 7.88 -6.59
N VAL A 182 -4.92 7.17 -6.81
CA VAL A 182 -3.73 7.25 -5.94
C VAL A 182 -2.54 7.69 -6.76
N THR A 183 -1.84 8.70 -6.26
CA THR A 183 -0.53 9.11 -6.78
C THR A 183 0.51 8.79 -5.73
N MET A 184 1.53 8.02 -6.12
CA MET A 184 2.55 7.56 -5.19
C MET A 184 3.96 7.56 -5.79
N GLY A 185 4.97 7.90 -4.98
CA GLY A 185 6.37 7.78 -5.40
C GLY A 185 6.81 6.32 -5.44
N THR A 186 6.73 5.62 -4.30
CA THR A 186 7.19 4.23 -4.19
C THR A 186 6.22 3.34 -3.40
N LEU A 187 5.93 2.17 -3.96
CA LEU A 187 5.24 1.06 -3.32
C LEU A 187 6.19 -0.14 -3.20
N ARG A 188 6.48 -0.57 -1.97
CA ARG A 188 7.32 -1.74 -1.71
C ARG A 188 6.58 -2.77 -0.86
N LEU A 189 6.43 -3.97 -1.41
CA LEU A 189 5.90 -5.15 -0.72
C LEU A 189 7.02 -6.18 -0.53
N GLN A 190 7.21 -6.66 0.69
CA GLN A 190 8.18 -7.69 1.01
C GLN A 190 7.60 -8.73 1.97
N ALA A 191 7.65 -10.01 1.60
CA ALA A 191 7.05 -11.11 2.36
C ALA A 191 5.57 -10.81 2.63
N VAL A 192 4.78 -10.75 1.56
CA VAL A 192 3.35 -10.41 1.63
C VAL A 192 2.51 -11.54 1.06
N ALA A 193 1.49 -11.95 1.82
CA ALA A 193 0.42 -12.82 1.35
C ALA A 193 -0.85 -11.99 1.20
N LEU A 194 -1.42 -11.94 0.00
CA LEU A 194 -2.57 -11.10 -0.30
C LEU A 194 -3.61 -11.88 -1.12
N GLY A 195 -4.88 -11.84 -0.69
CA GLY A 195 -5.96 -12.44 -1.47
C GLY A 195 -6.21 -11.67 -2.77
N THR A 196 -6.45 -10.37 -2.66
CA THR A 196 -6.75 -9.51 -3.83
C THR A 196 -6.06 -8.16 -3.76
N LEU A 197 -5.40 -7.77 -4.86
CA LEU A 197 -4.88 -6.43 -5.11
C LEU A 197 -5.63 -5.79 -6.28
N ARG A 198 -6.28 -4.65 -6.04
CA ARG A 198 -6.95 -3.86 -7.07
C ARG A 198 -6.42 -2.44 -7.12
N LEU A 199 -5.86 -2.04 -8.26
CA LEU A 199 -5.43 -0.68 -8.55
C LEU A 199 -6.34 -0.09 -9.64
N GLN A 200 -6.88 1.09 -9.39
CA GLN A 200 -7.71 1.83 -10.35
C GLN A 200 -7.33 3.31 -10.38
N ALA A 201 -6.99 3.84 -11.55
CA ALA A 201 -6.53 5.22 -11.71
C ALA A 201 -5.35 5.49 -10.76
N VAL A 202 -4.23 4.81 -10.99
CA VAL A 202 -3.04 4.89 -10.14
C VAL A 202 -1.85 5.36 -10.95
N THR A 203 -1.15 6.36 -10.44
CA THR A 203 0.15 6.79 -10.96
C THR A 203 1.21 6.47 -9.92
N LEU A 204 2.22 5.70 -10.30
CA LEU A 204 3.26 5.24 -9.40
C LEU A 204 4.65 5.40 -10.04
N GLY A 205 5.61 5.96 -9.29
CA GLY A 205 7.00 6.02 -9.73
C GLY A 205 7.62 4.62 -9.77
N THR A 206 7.61 3.91 -8.63
CA THR A 206 8.21 2.57 -8.51
C THR A 206 7.33 1.61 -7.74
N LEU A 207 7.12 0.41 -8.30
CA LEU A 207 6.55 -0.75 -7.64
C LEU A 207 7.61 -1.85 -7.49
N ARG A 208 7.86 -2.28 -6.25
CA ARG A 208 8.75 -3.41 -5.96
C ARG A 208 8.03 -4.47 -5.15
N LEU A 209 7.92 -5.67 -5.70
CA LEU A 209 7.39 -6.86 -5.03
C LEU A 209 8.52 -7.87 -4.84
N GLN A 210 8.68 -8.37 -3.62
CA GLN A 210 9.66 -9.40 -3.28
C GLN A 210 9.04 -10.44 -2.36
N ALA A 211 9.10 -11.72 -2.73
CA ALA A 211 8.50 -12.83 -1.98
C ALA A 211 7.01 -12.55 -1.70
N VAL A 212 6.22 -12.46 -2.78
CA VAL A 212 4.79 -12.12 -2.69
C VAL A 212 3.95 -13.27 -3.24
N ALA A 213 2.98 -13.72 -2.45
CA ALA A 213 1.93 -14.62 -2.90
C ALA A 213 0.63 -13.82 -3.05
N LEU A 214 0.04 -13.84 -4.23
CA LEU A 214 -1.14 -13.06 -4.57
C LEU A 214 -2.20 -13.94 -5.25
N GLY A 215 -3.43 -13.95 -4.73
CA GLY A 215 -4.54 -14.65 -5.37
C GLY A 215 -4.94 -13.96 -6.68
N THR A 216 -5.27 -12.68 -6.61
CA THR A 216 -5.71 -11.89 -7.78
C THR A 216 -5.10 -10.50 -7.80
N LEU A 217 -4.55 -10.11 -8.96
CA LEU A 217 -4.10 -8.76 -9.29
C LEU A 217 -4.96 -8.17 -10.41
N ARG A 218 -5.58 -7.02 -10.15
CA ARG A 218 -6.31 -6.25 -11.16
C ARG A 218 -5.79 -4.83 -11.24
N LEU A 219 -5.27 -4.44 -12.41
CA LEU A 219 -4.84 -3.08 -12.72
C LEU A 219 -5.76 -2.49 -13.79
N GLN A 220 -6.25 -1.27 -13.55
CA GLN A 220 -7.06 -0.53 -14.50
C GLN A 220 -6.64 0.95 -14.53
N ALA A 221 -6.28 1.47 -15.70
CA ALA A 221 -5.80 2.85 -15.85
C ALA A 221 -4.62 3.12 -14.90
N VAL A 222 -3.51 2.42 -15.12
CA VAL A 222 -2.32 2.51 -14.26
C VAL A 222 -1.13 2.98 -15.08
N THR A 223 -0.46 4.01 -14.59
CA THR A 223 0.82 4.47 -15.13
C THR A 223 1.92 4.18 -14.11
N LEU A 224 2.94 3.45 -14.53
CA LEU A 224 4.03 3.00 -13.68
C LEU A 224 5.39 3.33 -14.31
N GLY A 225 6.25 4.03 -13.59
CA GLY A 225 7.62 4.27 -14.04
C GLY A 225 8.44 2.98 -14.07
N THR A 226 8.54 2.28 -12.93
CA THR A 226 9.30 1.03 -12.80
C THR A 226 8.52 -0.03 -12.03
N LEU A 227 8.49 -1.24 -12.58
CA LEU A 227 8.01 -2.47 -11.93
C LEU A 227 9.17 -3.45 -11.74
N ARG A 228 9.38 -3.90 -10.50
CA ARG A 228 10.31 -4.99 -10.18
C ARG A 228 9.59 -6.09 -9.41
N LEU A 229 9.56 -7.28 -9.97
CA LEU A 229 8.98 -8.47 -9.35
C LEU A 229 10.10 -9.49 -9.12
N GLN A 230 10.18 -10.02 -7.90
CA GLN A 230 11.13 -11.06 -7.54
C GLN A 230 10.44 -12.10 -6.65
N ALA A 231 10.49 -13.38 -7.05
CA ALA A 231 9.85 -14.48 -6.33
C ALA A 231 8.36 -14.17 -6.05
N VAL A 232 7.58 -14.07 -7.13
CA VAL A 232 6.15 -13.74 -7.05
C VAL A 232 5.33 -14.91 -7.56
N ALA A 233 4.38 -15.37 -6.74
CA ALA A 233 3.37 -16.33 -7.15
C ALA A 233 2.02 -15.63 -7.29
N LEU A 234 1.39 -15.76 -8.45
CA LEU A 234 0.15 -15.09 -8.80
C LEU A 234 -0.90 -16.05 -9.35
N GLY A 235 -2.09 -16.10 -8.74
CA GLY A 235 -3.20 -16.88 -9.29
C GLY A 235 -3.73 -16.25 -10.58
N THR A 236 -4.25 -15.04 -10.51
CA THR A 236 -4.86 -14.33 -11.65
C THR A 236 -4.31 -12.91 -11.83
N LEU A 237 -3.90 -12.58 -13.06
CA LEU A 237 -3.55 -11.22 -13.48
C LEU A 237 -4.58 -10.68 -14.50
N ARG A 238 -5.09 -9.46 -14.25
CA ARG A 238 -5.88 -8.70 -15.21
C ARG A 238 -5.34 -7.28 -15.35
N LEU A 239 -4.87 -6.92 -16.54
CA LEU A 239 -4.38 -5.59 -16.88
C LEU A 239 -5.30 -4.94 -17.92
N GLN A 240 -5.68 -3.69 -17.68
CA GLN A 240 -6.45 -2.88 -18.63
C GLN A 240 -5.93 -1.44 -18.62
N ALA A 241 -5.55 -0.91 -19.78
CA ALA A 241 -5.02 0.45 -19.91
C ALA A 241 -3.85 0.70 -18.93
N VAL A 242 -2.75 -0.01 -19.15
CA VAL A 242 -1.57 0.06 -18.29
C VAL A 242 -0.37 0.52 -19.10
N THR A 243 0.30 1.57 -18.63
CA THR A 243 1.55 2.06 -19.21
C THR A 243 2.68 1.79 -18.23
N LEU A 244 3.72 1.08 -18.68
CA LEU A 244 4.93 0.84 -17.89
C LEU A 244 6.17 1.37 -18.60
N GLY A 245 7.02 2.10 -17.87
CA GLY A 245 8.35 2.49 -18.37
C GLY A 245 9.31 1.30 -18.39
N THR A 246 9.59 0.72 -17.23
CA THR A 246 10.51 -0.41 -17.07
C THR A 246 9.89 -1.55 -16.30
N LEU A 247 10.04 -2.77 -16.82
CA LEU A 247 9.59 -4.01 -16.19
C LEU A 247 10.77 -4.98 -16.03
N ARG A 248 11.02 -5.41 -14.79
CA ARG A 248 11.99 -6.46 -14.46
C ARG A 248 11.30 -7.57 -13.68
N LEU A 249 11.43 -8.80 -14.18
CA LEU A 249 10.87 -9.99 -13.55
C LEU A 249 11.99 -10.98 -13.23
N GLN A 250 11.81 -11.72 -12.14
CA GLN A 250 12.68 -12.83 -11.77
C GLN A 250 11.87 -13.83 -10.93
N ALA A 251 11.85 -15.10 -11.36
CA ALA A 251 11.19 -16.20 -10.67
C ALA A 251 9.70 -15.90 -10.43
N LEU A 252 8.92 -15.87 -11.51
CA LEU A 252 7.50 -15.56 -11.46
C LEU A 252 6.66 -16.76 -11.86
N THR A 253 5.72 -17.15 -11.01
CA THR A 253 4.73 -18.18 -11.33
C THR A 253 3.37 -17.53 -11.48
N MET A 254 2.66 -17.84 -12.57
CA MET A 254 1.35 -17.28 -12.85
C MET A 254 0.37 -18.37 -13.30
N GLY A 255 -0.87 -18.31 -12.80
CA GLY A 255 -1.98 -19.14 -13.29
C GLY A 255 -2.62 -18.58 -14.56
N THR A 256 -3.46 -17.55 -14.42
CA THR A 256 -4.23 -16.99 -15.54
C THR A 256 -3.86 -15.53 -15.82
N LEU A 257 -3.66 -15.19 -17.09
CA LEU A 257 -3.32 -13.85 -17.57
C LEU A 257 -4.39 -13.28 -18.52
N ARG A 258 -4.77 -12.01 -18.33
CA ARG A 258 -5.55 -11.22 -19.31
C ARG A 258 -4.98 -9.81 -19.44
N LEU A 259 -4.72 -9.38 -20.67
CA LEU A 259 -4.13 -8.10 -21.02
C LEU A 259 -5.04 -7.35 -22.01
N GLN A 260 -5.15 -6.04 -21.86
CA GLN A 260 -5.84 -5.17 -22.81
C GLN A 260 -5.24 -3.75 -22.75
N ALA A 261 -4.81 -3.21 -23.89
CA ALA A 261 -4.18 -1.88 -24.00
C ALA A 261 -3.04 -1.70 -22.98
N VAL A 262 -1.95 -2.44 -23.19
CA VAL A 262 -0.78 -2.41 -22.30
C VAL A 262 0.44 -1.97 -23.11
N THR A 263 1.00 -0.83 -22.73
CA THR A 263 2.22 -0.28 -23.37
C THR A 263 3.41 -0.49 -22.44
N LEU A 264 4.52 -0.98 -23.01
CA LEU A 264 5.77 -1.28 -22.30
C LEU A 264 6.92 -0.53 -22.97
N GLY A 265 7.75 0.17 -22.18
CA GLY A 265 8.99 0.74 -22.70
C GLY A 265 10.14 -0.27 -22.76
N THR A 266 10.47 -0.90 -21.63
CA THR A 266 11.60 -1.83 -21.50
C THR A 266 11.21 -3.06 -20.66
N PHE A 267 11.58 -4.26 -21.11
CA PHE A 267 11.28 -5.53 -20.45
C PHE A 267 12.52 -6.42 -20.33
N THR A 268 12.74 -6.99 -19.14
CA THR A 268 13.87 -7.89 -18.85
C THR A 268 13.40 -9.10 -18.06
N LEU A 269 13.76 -10.30 -18.54
CA LEU A 269 13.59 -11.60 -17.89
C LEU A 269 14.94 -12.17 -17.46
N ALA A 270 14.92 -13.01 -16.42
CA ALA A 270 16.07 -13.82 -16.02
C ALA A 270 15.61 -14.99 -15.12
N GLY A 271 15.99 -16.23 -15.49
CA GLY A 271 15.98 -17.37 -14.56
C GLY A 271 15.12 -18.59 -14.91
N GLY A 272 15.04 -18.98 -16.19
CA GLY A 272 14.27 -20.14 -16.66
C GLY A 272 12.76 -19.89 -16.73
N ASP A 273 12.36 -18.64 -16.96
CA ASP A 273 10.96 -18.19 -16.92
C ASP A 273 10.31 -18.24 -18.34
N TYR A 274 8.97 -18.33 -18.40
CA TYR A 274 8.18 -18.17 -19.64
C TYR A 274 7.63 -16.73 -19.75
N GLY A 275 8.03 -16.00 -20.79
CA GLY A 275 7.54 -14.66 -21.13
C GLY A 275 6.54 -14.67 -22.27
N TYR A 276 5.37 -14.09 -22.08
CA TYR A 276 4.40 -13.81 -23.15
C TYR A 276 4.05 -12.32 -23.17
N ILE A 277 4.30 -11.66 -24.30
CA ILE A 277 3.90 -10.29 -24.59
C ILE A 277 2.93 -10.33 -25.78
N THR A 278 1.77 -9.69 -25.65
CA THR A 278 0.87 -9.40 -26.77
C THR A 278 0.75 -7.89 -26.88
N LEU A 279 1.22 -7.30 -27.98
CA LEU A 279 1.07 -5.90 -28.33
C LEU A 279 -0.11 -5.73 -29.29
N ALA A 280 -0.78 -4.59 -29.19
CA ALA A 280 -1.79 -4.18 -30.15
C ALA A 280 -1.89 -2.65 -30.17
N GLY A 281 -1.71 -2.03 -31.35
CA GLY A 281 -2.05 -0.62 -31.59
C GLY A 281 -0.91 0.38 -31.83
N GLY A 282 0.15 -0.01 -32.53
CA GLY A 282 1.27 0.87 -32.92
C GLY A 282 2.39 0.99 -31.87
N ASP A 283 2.55 -0.02 -31.02
CA ASP A 283 3.50 -0.05 -29.90
C ASP A 283 4.86 -0.67 -30.31
N SER A 284 5.92 -0.37 -29.55
CA SER A 284 7.23 -1.03 -29.70
C SER A 284 7.62 -1.78 -28.42
N GLY A 285 8.00 -3.05 -28.53
CA GLY A 285 8.41 -3.90 -27.40
C GLY A 285 9.82 -4.46 -27.56
N TYR A 286 10.59 -4.45 -26.46
CA TYR A 286 11.93 -5.03 -26.39
C TYR A 286 11.97 -6.09 -25.28
N ILE A 287 12.25 -7.35 -25.64
CA ILE A 287 12.53 -8.44 -24.71
C ILE A 287 14.03 -8.73 -24.73
N THR A 288 14.65 -8.84 -23.56
CA THR A 288 15.98 -9.47 -23.41
C THR A 288 15.83 -10.70 -22.52
N LEU A 289 16.26 -11.86 -23.04
CA LEU A 289 16.28 -13.15 -22.35
C LEU A 289 17.73 -13.53 -21.98
N ALA A 290 17.88 -14.27 -20.88
CA ALA A 290 19.17 -14.88 -20.54
C ALA A 290 19.00 -16.10 -19.62
N GLY A 291 19.55 -17.25 -20.04
CA GLY A 291 19.76 -18.43 -19.20
C GLY A 291 18.68 -19.52 -19.30
N GLY A 292 18.29 -19.91 -20.51
CA GLY A 292 17.34 -20.99 -20.80
C GLY A 292 15.87 -20.56 -20.75
N ASP A 293 15.58 -19.29 -21.01
CA ASP A 293 14.25 -18.69 -20.98
C ASP A 293 13.48 -18.91 -22.30
N TYR A 294 12.14 -18.79 -22.24
CA TYR A 294 11.27 -18.75 -23.43
C TYR A 294 10.56 -17.39 -23.53
N GLY A 295 10.66 -16.71 -24.66
CA GLY A 295 10.01 -15.42 -24.92
C GLY A 295 9.11 -15.45 -26.14
N TYR A 296 7.84 -15.15 -25.96
CA TYR A 296 6.84 -15.03 -27.02
C TYR A 296 6.36 -13.57 -27.13
N ILE A 297 6.50 -12.95 -28.30
CA ILE A 297 5.85 -11.68 -28.66
C ILE A 297 4.75 -11.98 -29.68
N THR A 298 3.56 -11.42 -29.52
CA THR A 298 2.52 -11.38 -30.55
C THR A 298 2.18 -9.93 -30.82
N LEU A 299 2.28 -9.51 -32.08
CA LEU A 299 2.04 -8.15 -32.55
C LEU A 299 0.73 -8.09 -33.34
N ALA A 300 0.02 -6.96 -33.23
CA ALA A 300 -1.17 -6.70 -34.04
C ALA A 300 -1.42 -5.19 -34.24
N GLY A 301 -1.28 -4.71 -35.47
CA GLY A 301 -1.74 -3.37 -35.86
C GLY A 301 -0.66 -2.30 -35.91
N GLY A 302 0.44 -2.58 -36.61
CA GLY A 302 1.55 -1.64 -36.88
C GLY A 302 2.62 -1.59 -35.79
N ASP A 303 2.78 -2.66 -35.00
CA ASP A 303 3.70 -2.72 -33.87
C ASP A 303 5.14 -3.12 -34.29
N SER A 304 6.13 -2.88 -33.42
CA SER A 304 7.51 -3.36 -33.60
C SER A 304 8.01 -4.18 -32.41
N GLY A 305 8.46 -5.41 -32.64
CA GLY A 305 8.97 -6.31 -31.59
C GLY A 305 10.45 -6.61 -31.77
N TYR A 306 11.24 -6.50 -30.70
CA TYR A 306 12.66 -6.87 -30.66
C TYR A 306 12.90 -7.90 -29.55
N ILE A 307 13.50 -9.04 -29.86
CA ILE A 307 13.95 -10.03 -28.86
C ILE A 307 15.47 -10.17 -28.97
N THR A 308 16.19 -10.06 -27.85
CA THR A 308 17.61 -10.43 -27.74
C THR A 308 17.72 -11.65 -26.84
N LEU A 309 18.35 -12.71 -27.34
CA LEU A 309 18.57 -13.99 -26.66
C LEU A 309 20.05 -14.16 -26.28
N ALA A 310 20.31 -14.81 -25.13
CA ALA A 310 21.66 -15.18 -24.74
C ALA A 310 21.68 -16.37 -23.76
N GLY A 311 22.19 -17.52 -24.21
CA GLY A 311 22.54 -18.64 -23.32
C GLY A 311 21.53 -19.78 -23.30
N GLY A 312 21.12 -20.26 -24.47
CA GLY A 312 20.23 -21.41 -24.65
C GLY A 312 18.73 -21.07 -24.64
N ASP A 313 18.37 -19.84 -24.98
CA ASP A 313 17.00 -19.32 -24.90
C ASP A 313 16.18 -19.60 -26.18
N TYR A 314 14.85 -19.51 -26.08
CA TYR A 314 13.93 -19.62 -27.21
C TYR A 314 13.10 -18.33 -27.37
N GLY A 315 13.16 -17.71 -28.55
CA GLY A 315 12.37 -16.53 -28.92
C GLY A 315 11.34 -16.84 -30.01
N TYR A 316 10.11 -16.35 -29.87
CA TYR A 316 9.04 -16.45 -30.86
C TYR A 316 8.37 -15.09 -31.06
N ILE A 317 8.25 -14.60 -32.29
CA ILE A 317 7.48 -13.39 -32.63
C ILE A 317 6.38 -13.75 -33.63
N THR A 318 5.11 -13.54 -33.27
CA THR A 318 3.97 -13.57 -34.19
C THR A 318 3.69 -12.15 -34.69
N LEU A 319 3.59 -11.95 -36.00
CA LEU A 319 3.27 -10.66 -36.64
C LEU A 319 1.91 -10.72 -37.32
N ALA A 320 1.10 -9.66 -37.21
CA ALA A 320 -0.18 -9.52 -37.90
C ALA A 320 -0.38 -8.11 -38.51
N GLY A 321 -0.20 -8.00 -39.83
CA GLY A 321 -0.60 -6.83 -40.62
C GLY A 321 0.13 -5.51 -40.29
N GLY A 322 1.20 -5.20 -41.01
CA GLY A 322 1.95 -3.93 -40.88
C GLY A 322 2.99 -3.91 -39.75
N ASP A 323 3.11 -5.00 -38.98
CA ASP A 323 4.06 -5.12 -37.87
C ASP A 323 5.48 -5.46 -38.34
N SER A 324 6.49 -5.14 -37.52
CA SER A 324 7.89 -5.49 -37.72
C SER A 324 8.45 -6.29 -36.53
N GLY A 325 9.25 -7.31 -36.81
CA GLY A 325 9.85 -8.16 -35.77
C GLY A 325 11.34 -8.39 -36.02
N TYR A 326 12.15 -8.32 -34.96
CA TYR A 326 13.59 -8.59 -35.00
C TYR A 326 13.99 -9.52 -33.84
N ILE A 327 14.77 -10.55 -34.12
CA ILE A 327 15.37 -11.43 -33.11
C ILE A 327 16.88 -11.44 -33.29
N THR A 328 17.62 -11.17 -32.21
CA THR A 328 19.09 -11.29 -32.13
C THR A 328 19.43 -12.51 -31.28
N LEU A 329 20.26 -13.41 -31.82
CA LEU A 329 20.64 -14.69 -31.20
C LEU A 329 22.12 -14.69 -30.78
N ALA A 330 22.45 -15.32 -29.65
CA ALA A 330 23.83 -15.51 -29.20
C ALA A 330 24.07 -16.93 -28.65
N GLY A 331 24.68 -17.80 -29.48
CA GLY A 331 25.30 -19.06 -29.06
C GLY A 331 24.37 -20.07 -28.35
N GLY A 332 23.73 -20.96 -29.12
CA GLY A 332 22.86 -22.04 -28.59
C GLY A 332 21.38 -21.68 -28.45
N ASP A 333 20.99 -20.47 -28.83
CA ASP A 333 19.60 -19.99 -28.81
C ASP A 333 18.81 -20.36 -30.07
N TYR A 334 17.48 -20.37 -29.96
CA TYR A 334 16.55 -20.58 -31.09
C TYR A 334 15.57 -19.42 -31.22
N GLY A 335 15.38 -18.92 -32.45
CA GLY A 335 14.45 -17.82 -32.74
C GLY A 335 13.51 -18.14 -33.89
N TYR A 336 12.22 -17.81 -33.74
CA TYR A 336 11.20 -17.97 -34.77
C TYR A 336 10.40 -16.68 -34.94
N ILE A 337 10.25 -16.20 -36.18
CA ILE A 337 9.34 -15.11 -36.52
C ILE A 337 8.28 -15.69 -37.46
N TYR A 338 7.02 -15.66 -37.02
CA TYR A 338 5.86 -16.10 -37.80
C TYR A 338 5.04 -14.89 -38.23
N ALA A 339 5.02 -14.60 -39.53
CA ALA A 339 4.19 -13.55 -40.10
C ALA A 339 2.90 -14.15 -40.67
N CYS A 340 1.76 -13.81 -40.08
CA CYS A 340 0.47 -14.24 -40.62
C CYS A 340 0.15 -13.40 -41.86
N ARG A 341 0.24 -14.00 -43.06
CA ARG A 341 -0.29 -13.37 -44.28
C ARG A 341 -1.82 -13.36 -44.20
N ARG A 342 -2.44 -12.22 -44.54
CA ARG A 342 -3.86 -12.20 -44.90
C ARG A 342 -4.05 -12.84 -46.27
#